data_AF-A0A498NJS3-F1
#
_entry.id   AF-A0A498NJS3-F1
#
_cell.length_a   1.000
_cell.length_b   1.000
_cell.length_c   1.000
_cell.angle_alpha   90.00
_cell.angle_beta   90.00
_cell.angle_gamma   90.00
#
_symmetry.space_group_name_H-M   'P 1'
#
loop_
_entity.id
_entity.type
_entity.pdbx_description
1 polymer ?
#
loop_
_entity_poly.entity_id
_entity_poly.type
_entity_poly.pdbx_seq_one_letter_code
_entity_poly.pdbx_strand_id
1 'polypeptide(L)'
;MEVGQQRLVFADFVLLFLSRDDLADPACLAKTTSSADWLEKNFGHFSVYATLEQLQTLNANFSSFESLTLLSPSQVAELTLSSGAVNSTNQIDAVFDRLEDGDAFKNVEEFLTTLTAKPEARQ
;
A
#
# COMPACT_ATOMS: atom_id res chain seq x y z
N MET A 1 2.44 -7.81 19.75
CA MET A 1 1.01 -7.96 19.43
C MET A 1 0.91 -9.12 18.44
N GLU A 2 -0.04 -10.04 18.60
CA GLU A 2 -0.21 -11.13 17.64
C GLU A 2 -0.72 -10.60 16.29
N VAL A 3 -0.36 -11.26 15.18
CA VAL A 3 -0.75 -10.85 13.82
C VAL A 3 -2.28 -10.73 13.69
N GLY A 4 -3.03 -11.67 14.30
CA GLY A 4 -4.49 -11.62 14.30
C GLY A 4 -5.03 -10.34 14.95
N GLN A 5 -4.48 -9.95 16.10
CA GLN A 5 -4.84 -8.71 16.78
C GLN A 5 -4.46 -7.48 15.95
N GLN A 6 -3.30 -7.48 15.27
CA GLN A 6 -2.90 -6.37 14.40
C GLN A 6 -3.86 -6.19 13.23
N ARG A 7 -4.33 -7.29 12.62
CA ARG A 7 -5.33 -7.25 11.54
C ARG A 7 -6.66 -6.66 12.01
N LEU A 8 -7.09 -6.98 13.22
CA LEU A 8 -8.29 -6.39 13.81
C LEU A 8 -8.12 -4.89 14.06
N VAL A 9 -6.96 -4.47 14.59
CA VAL A 9 -6.68 -3.03 14.76
C VAL A 9 -6.67 -2.30 13.41
N PHE A 10 -6.11 -2.91 12.38
CA PHE A 10 -6.17 -2.35 11.04
C PHE A 10 -7.62 -2.21 10.54
N ALA A 11 -8.40 -3.30 10.55
CA ALA A 11 -9.73 -3.33 9.97
C ALA A 11 -10.75 -2.52 10.78
N ASP A 12 -10.82 -2.75 12.09
CA ASP A 12 -11.88 -2.24 12.96
C ASP A 12 -11.59 -0.83 13.50
N PHE A 13 -10.36 -0.35 13.33
CA PHE A 13 -9.96 0.97 13.80
C PHE A 13 -9.35 1.83 12.70
N VAL A 14 -8.18 1.46 12.15
CA VAL A 14 -7.45 2.33 11.20
C VAL A 14 -8.25 2.56 9.92
N LEU A 15 -8.62 1.48 9.22
CA LEU A 15 -9.34 1.55 7.95
C LEU A 15 -10.75 2.13 8.16
N LEU A 16 -11.45 1.68 9.20
CA LEU A 16 -12.79 2.16 9.52
C LEU A 16 -12.80 3.67 9.80
N PHE A 17 -11.87 4.17 10.60
CA PHE A 17 -11.79 5.60 10.94
C PHE A 17 -11.45 6.46 9.70
N LEU A 18 -10.47 6.04 8.90
CA LEU A 18 -10.06 6.80 7.71
C LEU A 18 -11.14 6.81 6.62
N SER A 19 -11.99 5.79 6.56
CA SER A 19 -13.09 5.67 5.58
C SER A 19 -14.32 6.51 5.91
N ARG A 20 -14.36 7.19 7.06
CA ARG A 20 -15.50 8.02 7.47
C ARG A 20 -15.57 9.30 6.65
N ASP A 21 -16.70 9.48 5.97
CA ASP A 21 -17.02 10.67 5.18
C ASP A 21 -17.71 11.78 5.99
N ASP A 22 -18.18 11.47 7.20
CA ASP A 22 -18.86 12.41 8.11
C ASP A 22 -17.91 13.28 8.94
N LEU A 23 -16.60 13.13 8.74
CA LEU A 23 -15.56 13.93 9.42
C LEU A 23 -15.27 15.22 8.64
N ALA A 24 -14.75 16.23 9.34
CA ALA A 24 -14.33 17.50 8.72
C ALA A 24 -13.12 17.36 7.77
N ASP A 25 -12.32 16.30 7.94
CA ASP A 25 -11.17 15.95 7.11
C ASP A 25 -11.15 14.42 6.88
N PRO A 26 -11.99 13.90 5.96
CA PRO A 26 -12.01 12.48 5.60
C PRO A 26 -10.62 11.99 5.17
N ALA A 27 -10.27 10.77 5.57
CA ALA A 27 -8.94 10.18 5.37
C ALA A 27 -7.74 11.01 5.92
N CYS A 28 -7.98 12.06 6.73
CA CYS A 28 -6.95 12.87 7.36
C CYS A 28 -5.92 13.48 6.39
N LEU A 29 -6.41 14.12 5.32
CA LEU A 29 -5.59 14.64 4.22
C LEU A 29 -4.96 16.01 4.56
N ALA A 30 -5.65 16.86 5.33
CA ALA A 30 -5.33 18.29 5.43
C ALA A 30 -3.96 18.62 6.07
N LYS A 31 -3.34 17.70 6.81
CA LYS A 31 -2.04 17.90 7.50
C LYS A 31 -0.92 17.02 6.94
N THR A 32 -1.01 16.69 5.66
CA THR A 32 -0.03 15.85 4.96
C THR A 32 0.61 16.62 3.82
N THR A 33 1.89 16.37 3.57
CA THR A 33 2.68 17.10 2.56
C THR A 33 2.96 16.30 1.30
N SER A 34 2.83 14.98 1.36
CA SER A 34 3.04 14.05 0.25
C SER A 34 2.26 12.76 0.48
N SER A 35 2.19 11.92 -0.55
CA SER A 35 1.58 10.58 -0.45
C SER A 35 2.29 9.71 0.58
N ALA A 36 3.63 9.81 0.63
CA ALA A 36 4.46 9.09 1.59
C ALA A 36 4.23 9.57 3.03
N ASP A 37 4.16 10.89 3.24
CA ASP A 37 3.88 11.48 4.55
C ASP A 37 2.46 11.11 5.05
N TRP A 38 1.48 11.09 4.14
CA TRP A 38 0.14 10.63 4.47
C TRP A 38 0.08 9.15 4.87
N LEU A 39 0.76 8.28 4.13
CA LEU A 39 0.80 6.84 4.42
C LEU A 39 1.46 6.58 5.78
N GLU A 40 2.61 7.21 6.03
CA GLU A 40 3.35 7.06 7.28
C GLU A 40 2.54 7.56 8.49
N LYS A 41 1.94 8.76 8.41
CA LYS A 41 1.18 9.35 9.53
C LYS A 41 -0.09 8.58 9.86
N ASN A 42 -0.80 8.08 8.86
CA ASN A 42 -2.12 7.49 9.05
C ASN A 42 -2.09 5.97 9.27
N PHE A 43 -1.13 5.28 8.66
CA PHE A 43 -1.02 3.82 8.75
C PHE A 43 0.23 3.36 9.50
N GLY A 44 1.37 4.02 9.29
CA GLY A 44 2.67 3.54 9.75
C GLY A 44 2.85 2.06 9.41
N HIS A 45 3.24 1.24 10.40
CA HIS A 45 3.41 -0.20 10.22
C HIS A 45 2.14 -0.99 9.84
N PHE A 46 0.94 -0.41 10.02
CA PHE A 46 -0.30 -1.07 9.58
C PHE A 46 -0.54 -0.95 8.08
N SER A 47 0.28 -0.18 7.34
CA SER A 47 0.16 -0.02 5.89
C SER A 47 0.21 -1.36 5.16
N VAL A 48 0.97 -2.32 5.68
CA VAL A 48 1.13 -3.68 5.12
C VAL A 48 -0.18 -4.48 5.07
N TYR A 49 -1.21 -4.06 5.80
CA TYR A 49 -2.51 -4.73 5.81
C TYR A 49 -3.52 -4.11 4.83
N ALA A 50 -3.22 -2.94 4.26
CA ALA A 50 -4.05 -2.30 3.26
C ALA A 50 -3.72 -2.83 1.86
N THR A 51 -4.73 -2.97 1.00
CA THR A 51 -4.49 -3.09 -0.44
C THR A 51 -4.13 -1.72 -1.02
N LEU A 52 -3.44 -1.69 -2.15
CA LEU A 52 -3.15 -0.47 -2.89
C LEU A 52 -4.44 0.24 -3.32
N GLU A 53 -5.47 -0.53 -3.71
CA GLU A 53 -6.80 0.00 -4.04
C GLU A 53 -7.44 0.73 -2.85
N GLN A 54 -7.32 0.19 -1.62
CA GLN A 54 -7.80 0.87 -0.41
C GLN A 54 -7.06 2.19 -0.18
N LEU A 55 -5.72 2.21 -0.32
CA LEU A 55 -4.94 3.45 -0.18
C LEU A 55 -5.36 4.51 -1.20
N GLN A 56 -5.52 4.12 -2.46
CA GLN A 56 -5.94 5.00 -3.55
C GLN A 56 -7.40 5.46 -3.41
N THR A 57 -8.27 4.65 -2.81
CA THR A 57 -9.66 5.02 -2.52
C THR A 57 -9.74 6.06 -1.41
N LEU A 58 -8.95 5.90 -0.35
CA LEU A 58 -8.91 6.83 0.78
C LEU A 58 -8.24 8.16 0.41
N ASN A 59 -7.19 8.12 -0.39
CA ASN A 59 -6.49 9.29 -0.89
C ASN A 59 -6.46 9.27 -2.42
N ALA A 60 -7.42 9.96 -3.04
CA ALA A 60 -7.57 9.99 -4.50
C ALA A 60 -6.36 10.55 -5.25
N ASN A 61 -5.49 11.32 -4.58
CA ASN A 61 -4.25 11.86 -5.14
C ASN A 61 -3.02 11.05 -4.74
N PHE A 62 -3.19 9.85 -4.20
CA PHE A 62 -2.10 9.01 -3.72
C PHE A 62 -1.18 8.59 -4.87
N SER A 63 0.06 9.05 -4.82
CA SER A 63 1.13 8.63 -5.71
C SER A 63 1.84 7.41 -5.13
N SER A 64 1.57 6.25 -5.72
CA SER A 64 2.16 4.98 -5.30
C SER A 64 3.68 4.93 -5.54
N PHE A 65 4.17 5.51 -6.65
CA PHE A 65 5.61 5.57 -6.93
C PHE A 65 6.34 6.59 -6.03
N GLU A 66 5.68 7.68 -5.62
CA GLU A 66 6.26 8.61 -4.63
C GLU A 66 6.39 7.95 -3.24
N SER A 67 5.50 7.01 -2.94
CA SER A 67 5.44 6.31 -1.65
C SER A 67 6.10 4.92 -1.69
N LEU A 68 6.83 4.60 -2.76
CA LEU A 68 7.23 3.22 -3.08
C LEU A 68 8.03 2.56 -1.95
N THR A 69 8.91 3.32 -1.29
CA THR A 69 9.73 2.87 -0.15
C THR A 69 8.90 2.42 1.06
N LEU A 70 7.66 2.89 1.19
CA LEU A 70 6.76 2.57 2.30
C LEU A 70 5.74 1.48 1.95
N LEU A 71 5.63 1.11 0.68
CA LEU A 71 4.73 0.04 0.24
C LEU A 71 5.32 -1.33 0.57
N SER A 72 4.47 -2.26 1.01
CA SER A 72 4.83 -3.67 1.14
C SER A 72 5.10 -4.32 -0.22
N PRO A 73 5.88 -5.42 -0.28
CA PRO A 73 6.08 -6.15 -1.53
C PRO A 73 4.77 -6.58 -2.22
N SER A 74 3.74 -6.97 -1.46
CA SER A 74 2.40 -7.22 -2.03
C SER A 74 1.79 -5.99 -2.70
N GLN A 75 1.84 -4.81 -2.06
CA GLN A 75 1.36 -3.56 -2.68
C GLN A 75 2.20 -3.14 -3.90
N VAL A 76 3.50 -3.44 -3.92
CA VAL A 76 4.36 -3.21 -5.09
C VAL A 76 3.99 -4.14 -6.26
N ALA A 77 3.57 -5.37 -5.99
CA ALA A 77 3.02 -6.27 -7.01
C ALA A 77 1.71 -5.72 -7.60
N GLU A 78 0.80 -5.26 -6.74
CA GLU A 78 -0.45 -4.61 -7.17
C GLU A 78 -0.19 -3.35 -8.01
N LEU A 79 0.80 -2.54 -7.63
CA LEU A 79 1.24 -1.37 -8.41
C LEU A 79 1.76 -1.80 -9.79
N THR A 80 2.62 -2.80 -9.83
CA THR A 80 3.21 -3.31 -11.08
C THR A 80 2.15 -3.78 -12.07
N LEU A 81 1.10 -4.45 -11.58
CA LEU A 81 -0.03 -4.91 -12.38
C LEU A 81 -0.93 -3.77 -12.86
N SER A 82 -1.16 -2.76 -12.03
CA SER A 82 -2.11 -1.68 -12.31
C SER A 82 -1.52 -0.51 -13.10
N SER A 83 -0.21 -0.24 -12.99
CA SER A 83 0.41 0.96 -13.57
C SER A 83 1.06 0.76 -14.93
N GLY A 84 1.12 -0.47 -15.44
CA GLY A 84 1.88 -0.79 -16.65
C GLY A 84 3.39 -0.65 -16.49
N ALA A 85 3.91 -0.72 -15.25
CA ALA A 85 5.34 -0.55 -14.93
C ALA A 85 6.26 -1.46 -15.77
N VAL A 86 5.79 -2.66 -16.10
CA VAL A 86 6.49 -3.63 -16.96
C VAL A 86 6.85 -3.10 -18.36
N ASN A 87 6.19 -2.03 -18.81
CA ASN A 87 6.45 -1.38 -20.11
C ASN A 87 7.36 -0.14 -20.00
N SER A 88 7.87 0.17 -18.80
CA SER A 88 8.66 1.38 -18.53
C SER A 88 9.92 1.02 -17.75
N THR A 89 11.09 1.20 -18.36
CA THR A 89 12.39 0.89 -17.74
C THR A 89 12.54 1.61 -16.40
N ASN A 90 12.25 2.91 -16.33
CA ASN A 90 12.40 3.67 -15.09
C ASN A 90 11.47 3.17 -13.96
N GLN A 91 10.25 2.73 -14.29
CA GLN A 91 9.29 2.27 -13.28
C GLN A 91 9.61 0.85 -12.82
N ILE A 92 10.00 -0.03 -13.74
CA ILE A 92 10.37 -1.39 -13.36
C ILE A 92 11.69 -1.42 -12.59
N ASP A 93 12.64 -0.55 -12.91
CA ASP A 93 13.88 -0.38 -12.14
C ASP A 93 13.54 0.07 -10.71
N ALA A 94 12.68 1.08 -10.53
CA ALA A 94 12.24 1.52 -9.20
C ALA A 94 11.53 0.40 -8.41
N VAL A 95 10.74 -0.44 -9.07
CA VAL A 95 10.13 -1.62 -8.44
C VAL A 95 11.21 -2.57 -7.94
N PHE A 96 12.23 -2.88 -8.74
CA PHE A 96 13.32 -3.75 -8.31
C PHE A 96 14.17 -3.13 -7.21
N ASP A 97 14.48 -1.83 -7.28
CA ASP A 97 15.18 -1.10 -6.22
C ASP A 97 14.43 -1.22 -4.89
N ARG A 98 13.10 -1.11 -4.93
CA ARG A 98 12.27 -1.31 -3.73
C ARG A 98 12.34 -2.73 -3.20
N LEU A 99 12.33 -3.74 -4.07
CA LEU A 99 12.40 -5.14 -3.64
C LEU A 99 13.79 -5.50 -3.08
N GLU A 100 14.85 -4.82 -3.52
CA GLU A 100 16.20 -5.00 -2.99
C GLU A 100 16.35 -4.45 -1.55
N ASP A 101 15.54 -3.47 -1.15
CA ASP A 101 15.60 -2.86 0.18
C ASP A 101 15.24 -3.86 1.30
N GLY A 102 16.21 -4.14 2.17
CA GLY A 102 16.07 -5.07 3.29
C GLY A 102 16.33 -6.53 2.89
N ASP A 103 15.38 -7.43 3.15
CA ASP A 103 15.50 -8.84 2.80
C ASP A 103 14.94 -9.08 1.40
N ALA A 104 15.83 -8.94 0.40
CA ALA A 104 15.47 -9.06 -1.00
C ALA A 104 14.82 -10.40 -1.36
N PHE A 105 15.24 -11.51 -0.74
CA PHE A 105 14.66 -12.82 -1.04
C PHE A 105 13.21 -12.88 -0.56
N LYS A 106 12.97 -12.47 0.69
CA LYS A 106 11.61 -12.42 1.25
C LYS A 106 10.71 -11.45 0.48
N ASN A 107 11.23 -10.29 0.11
CA ASN A 107 10.48 -9.30 -0.65
C ASN A 107 10.06 -9.85 -2.02
N VAL A 108 10.99 -10.48 -2.76
CA VAL A 108 10.68 -11.08 -4.06
C VAL A 108 9.70 -12.25 -3.92
N GLU A 109 9.82 -13.07 -2.87
CA GLU A 109 8.88 -14.17 -2.59
C GLU A 109 7.46 -13.64 -2.36
N GLU A 110 7.28 -12.63 -1.51
CA GLU A 110 5.99 -12.01 -1.24
C GLU A 110 5.42 -11.32 -2.49
N PHE A 111 6.26 -10.56 -3.20
CA PHE A 111 5.90 -9.90 -4.45
C PHE A 111 5.39 -10.90 -5.50
N LEU A 112 6.13 -11.98 -5.78
CA LEU A 112 5.75 -12.99 -6.76
C LEU A 112 4.50 -13.78 -6.34
N THR A 113 4.34 -14.02 -5.03
CA THR A 113 3.14 -14.65 -4.47
C THR A 113 1.90 -13.82 -4.78
N THR A 114 1.95 -12.51 -4.55
CA THR A 114 0.84 -11.60 -4.88
C THR A 114 0.66 -11.45 -6.39
N LEU A 115 1.74 -11.32 -7.16
CA LEU A 115 1.69 -11.13 -8.61
C LEU A 115 1.04 -12.31 -9.35
N THR A 116 1.22 -13.53 -8.84
CA THR A 116 0.70 -14.77 -9.43
C THR A 116 -0.62 -15.22 -8.82
N ALA A 117 -1.09 -14.57 -7.76
CA ALA A 117 -2.39 -14.85 -7.17
C ALA A 117 -3.50 -14.61 -8.22
N LYS A 118 -4.44 -15.55 -8.30
CA LYS A 118 -5.64 -15.35 -9.14
C LYS A 118 -6.45 -14.20 -8.54
N PRO A 119 -7.09 -13.34 -9.36
CA PRO A 119 -8.01 -12.37 -8.82
C PRO A 119 -9.09 -13.12 -8.03
N GLU A 120 -9.17 -12.88 -6.73
CA GLU A 120 -10.28 -13.37 -5.94
C GLU A 120 -11.56 -12.75 -6.54
N ALA A 121 -12.53 -13.61 -6.86
CA ALA A 121 -13.82 -13.16 -7.33
C ALA A 121 -14.42 -12.27 -6.23
N ARG A 122 -14.47 -10.96 -6.47
CA ARG A 122 -15.13 -9.97 -5.61
C ARG A 122 -16.56 -10.45 -5.39
N GLN A 123 -16.88 -10.92 -4.18
CA GLN A 123 -18.25 -11.11 -3.71
C GLN A 123 -18.74 -9.81 -3.08
#